data_AF-A0A943QRR0-F1
#
_entry.id   AF-A0A943QRR0-F1
#
_cell.length_a   1.000
_cell.length_b   1.000
_cell.length_c   1.000
_cell.angle_alpha   90.00
_cell.angle_beta   90.00
_cell.angle_gamma   90.00
#
_symmetry.space_group_name_H-M   'P 1'
#
loop_
_entity.id
_entity.type
_entity.pdbx_description
1 polymer ?
#
loop_
_entity_poly.entity_id
_entity_poly.type
_entity_poly.pdbx_seq_one_letter_code
_entity_poly.pdbx_strand_id
1 'polypeptide(L)'
;EFGHWEIDTVIGEKTKDDNVLLTIVERKTRYAMVLKAIAKTAPAITDALNKVRDIFGEQFSQVFKSITSDNDSEFADLSTI
;
A
#
# COMPACT_ATOMS: atom_id res chain seq x y z
N GLU A 1 -3.63 -12.99 -13.77
CA GLU A 1 -2.72 -12.19 -14.63
C GLU A 1 -1.69 -11.48 -13.74
N PHE A 2 -0.55 -11.01 -14.25
CA PHE A 2 0.36 -10.15 -13.46
C PHE A 2 -0.16 -8.70 -13.43
N GLY A 3 0.01 -8.06 -12.28
CA GLY A 3 -0.23 -6.63 -12.08
C GLY A 3 -1.42 -6.32 -11.17
N HIS A 4 -2.00 -7.33 -10.53
CA HIS A 4 -3.07 -7.14 -9.57
C HIS A 4 -2.51 -7.27 -8.16
N TRP A 5 -2.62 -6.21 -7.38
CA TRP A 5 -2.02 -6.09 -6.07
C TRP A 5 -3.09 -6.00 -5.00
N GLU A 6 -2.84 -6.67 -3.88
CA GLU A 6 -3.61 -6.56 -2.66
C GLU A 6 -2.80 -5.77 -1.63
N ILE A 7 -3.44 -4.87 -0.91
CA ILE A 7 -2.81 -4.10 0.16
C ILE A 7 -3.49 -4.36 1.51
N ASP A 8 -2.68 -4.39 2.56
CA ASP A 8 -3.12 -4.58 3.94
C ASP A 8 -2.18 -3.80 4.88
N THR A 9 -2.66 -3.46 6.08
CA THR A 9 -1.84 -2.83 7.12
C THR A 9 -1.64 -3.74 8.33
N VAL A 10 -0.38 -3.83 8.76
CA VAL A 10 -0.02 -4.52 10.01
C VAL A 10 0.42 -3.47 11.02
N ILE A 11 -0.28 -3.41 12.16
CA ILE A 11 0.14 -2.61 13.30
C ILE A 11 1.09 -3.47 14.13
N GLY A 12 2.31 -2.99 14.35
CA GLY A 12 3.25 -3.59 15.31
C GLY A 12 2.80 -3.40 16.76
N GLU A 13 3.74 -3.52 17.69
CA GLU A 13 3.45 -3.22 19.10
C GLU A 13 2.93 -1.78 19.24
N LYS A 14 1.76 -1.62 19.87
CA LYS A 14 1.11 -0.33 20.13
C LYS A 14 1.92 0.44 21.17
N THR A 15 2.97 1.09 20.71
CA THR A 15 3.74 2.07 21.47
C THR A 15 3.28 3.48 21.09
N LYS A 16 3.86 4.53 21.68
CA LYS A 16 3.53 5.92 21.30
C LYS A 16 3.85 6.24 19.83
N ASP A 17 4.74 5.47 19.22
CA ASP A 17 5.08 5.55 17.81
C ASP A 17 4.45 4.33 17.10
N ASP A 18 3.17 4.42 16.76
CA ASP A 18 2.44 3.34 16.06
C ASP A 18 3.24 2.91 14.81
N ASN A 19 3.89 1.75 14.90
CA ASN A 19 4.68 1.20 13.80
C ASN A 19 3.73 0.49 12.83
N VAL A 20 3.29 1.23 11.81
CA VAL A 20 2.39 0.69 10.78
C VAL A 20 3.20 0.23 9.58
N LEU A 21 3.00 -1.03 9.19
CA LEU A 21 3.55 -1.59 7.97
C LEU A 21 2.44 -1.71 6.94
N LEU A 22 2.63 -1.07 5.79
CA LEU A 22 1.83 -1.30 4.59
C LEU A 22 2.44 -2.47 3.83
N THR A 23 1.65 -3.51 3.61
CA THR A 23 2.02 -4.65 2.76
C THR A 23 1.34 -4.50 1.41
N ILE A 24 2.07 -4.81 0.34
CA ILE A 24 1.58 -4.75 -1.03
C ILE A 24 1.99 -6.05 -1.72
N VAL A 25 1.03 -6.90 -2.06
CA VAL A 25 1.28 -8.27 -2.51
C VAL A 25 0.67 -8.52 -3.89
N GLU A 26 1.49 -8.94 -4.84
CA GLU A 26 1.04 -9.27 -6.20
C GLU A 26 0.39 -10.65 -6.22
N ARG A 27 -0.85 -10.75 -6.73
CA ARG A 27 -1.70 -11.94 -6.57
C ARG A 27 -1.21 -13.17 -7.35
N LYS A 28 -0.45 -13.02 -8.43
CA LYS A 28 0.02 -14.13 -9.28
C LYS A 28 1.38 -14.68 -8.84
N THR A 29 2.34 -13.79 -8.65
CA THR A 29 3.75 -14.07 -8.38
C THR A 29 4.07 -14.11 -6.89
N ARG A 30 3.20 -13.54 -6.05
CA ARG A 30 3.39 -13.38 -4.60
C ARG A 30 4.60 -12.52 -4.24
N TYR A 31 5.09 -11.70 -5.16
CA TYR A 31 6.04 -10.65 -4.81
C TYR A 31 5.38 -9.69 -3.83
N ALA A 32 6.11 -9.40 -2.75
CA ALA A 32 5.64 -8.55 -1.68
C ALA A 32 6.59 -7.35 -1.50
N MET A 33 6.00 -6.17 -1.35
CA MET A 33 6.68 -4.98 -0.86
C MET A 33 6.12 -4.65 0.51
N VAL A 34 7.01 -4.26 1.43
CA VAL A 34 6.63 -3.85 2.78
C VAL A 34 7.21 -2.46 3.02
N LEU A 35 6.34 -1.50 3.31
CA LEU A 35 6.70 -0.12 3.57
C LEU A 35 6.28 0.28 4.97
N LYS A 36 7.07 1.12 5.62
CA LYS A 36 6.67 1.75 6.87
C LYS A 36 5.80 2.97 6.58
N ALA A 37 4.57 2.97 7.08
CA ALA A 37 3.71 4.14 7.14
C ALA A 37 3.88 4.86 8.49
N ILE A 38 3.65 6.17 8.50
CA ILE A 38 3.78 6.98 9.73
C ILE A 38 2.60 6.80 10.69
N ALA A 39 1.45 6.34 10.18
CA ALA A 39 0.22 6.09 10.94
C ALA A 39 -0.76 5.22 10.13
N LYS A 40 -1.76 4.61 10.80
CA LYS A 40 -2.88 3.88 10.14
C LYS A 40 -4.00 4.87 9.83
N THR A 41 -3.73 5.79 8.91
CA THR A 41 -4.68 6.81 8.47
C THR A 41 -4.61 6.95 6.95
N ALA A 42 -5.73 7.32 6.31
CA ALA A 42 -5.78 7.44 4.86
C ALA A 42 -4.68 8.35 4.27
N PRO A 43 -4.40 9.55 4.83
CA PRO A 43 -3.32 10.39 4.30
C PRO A 43 -1.93 9.73 4.41
N ALA A 44 -1.66 9.01 5.51
CA ALA A 44 -0.37 8.36 5.74
C ALA A 44 -0.15 7.15 4.81
N ILE A 45 -1.21 6.36 4.56
CA ILE A 45 -1.16 5.23 3.64
C ILE A 45 -1.06 5.73 2.18
N THR A 46 -1.82 6.75 1.82
CA THR A 46 -1.75 7.40 0.50
C THR A 46 -0.36 7.97 0.22
N ASP A 47 0.27 8.62 1.19
CA ASP A 47 1.67 9.08 1.07
C ASP A 47 2.66 7.93 0.85
N ALA A 48 2.49 6.82 1.57
CA ALA A 48 3.31 5.62 1.38
C ALA A 48 3.12 5.02 -0.03
N LEU A 49 1.89 4.96 -0.54
CA LEU A 49 1.58 4.50 -1.90
C LEU A 49 2.11 5.45 -2.98
N ASN A 50 2.05 6.77 -2.76
CA ASN A 50 2.62 7.76 -3.67
C ASN A 50 4.13 7.58 -3.81
N LYS A 51 4.85 7.27 -2.71
CA LYS A 51 6.28 6.93 -2.78
C LYS A 51 6.54 5.70 -3.64
N VAL A 52 5.69 4.68 -3.57
CA VAL A 52 5.77 3.52 -4.46
C VAL A 52 5.56 3.95 -5.91
N ARG A 53 4.53 4.74 -6.18
CA ARG A 53 4.26 5.29 -7.51
C ARG A 53 5.45 6.06 -8.07
N ASP A 54 6.09 6.90 -7.25
CA ASP A 54 7.25 7.70 -7.66
C ASP A 54 8.48 6.83 -7.96
N ILE A 55 8.68 5.72 -7.23
CA ILE A 55 9.77 4.76 -7.49
C ILE A 55 9.61 4.10 -8.87
N PHE A 56 8.38 3.73 -9.24
CA PHE A 56 8.11 3.11 -10.55
C PHE A 56 7.94 4.12 -11.68
N GLY A 57 7.57 5.36 -11.36
CA GLY A 57 7.40 6.45 -12.32
C GLY A 57 6.49 6.05 -13.49
N GLU A 58 6.99 6.23 -14.72
CA GLU A 58 6.25 5.90 -15.95
C GLU A 58 5.88 4.41 -16.07
N GLN A 59 6.57 3.53 -15.34
CA GLN A 59 6.29 2.09 -15.34
C GLN A 59 5.16 1.70 -14.39
N PHE A 60 4.65 2.62 -13.56
CA PHE A 60 3.66 2.30 -12.54
C PHE A 60 2.42 1.61 -13.13
N SER A 61 1.87 2.10 -14.23
CA SER A 61 0.69 1.50 -14.88
C SER A 61 0.94 0.14 -15.51
N GLN A 62 2.20 -0.22 -15.78
CA GLN A 62 2.59 -1.53 -16.30
C GLN A 62 2.73 -2.55 -15.16
N VAL A 63 3.15 -2.08 -13.98
CA VAL A 63 3.35 -2.89 -12.78
C VAL A 63 2.04 -3.03 -12.00
N PHE A 64 1.22 -1.98 -11.90
CA PHE A 64 -0.02 -1.92 -11.13
C PHE A 64 -1.22 -1.70 -12.06
N LYS A 65 -1.90 -2.79 -12.41
CA LYS A 65 -3.18 -2.78 -13.14
C LYS A 65 -4.37 -2.55 -12.24
N SER A 66 -4.32 -3.10 -11.03
CA SER A 66 -5.33 -2.85 -10.00
C SER A 66 -4.70 -2.98 -8.62
N ILE A 67 -5.20 -2.17 -7.68
CA ILE A 67 -4.87 -2.26 -6.27
C ILE A 67 -6.18 -2.45 -5.52
N THR A 68 -6.26 -3.45 -4.66
CA THR A 68 -7.44 -3.73 -3.84
C THR A 68 -7.07 -3.79 -2.37
N SER A 69 -7.88 -3.19 -1.52
CA SER A 69 -7.83 -3.29 -0.07
C SER A 69 -9.15 -3.86 0.45
N ASP A 70 -9.27 -4.05 1.77
CA ASP A 70 -10.57 -4.06 2.43
C ASP A 70 -11.19 -2.64 2.44
N ASN A 71 -12.37 -2.53 3.05
CA ASN A 71 -13.08 -1.25 3.19
C ASN A 71 -12.69 -0.50 4.49
N ASP A 72 -11.52 -0.79 5.06
CA ASP A 72 -11.07 -0.09 6.27
C ASP A 72 -10.73 1.38 5.96
N SER A 73 -10.86 2.22 6.98
CA SER A 73 -10.85 3.67 6.83
C SER A 73 -9.49 4.24 6.41
N GLU A 74 -8.38 3.53 6.63
CA GLU A 74 -7.07 3.94 6.14
C GLU A 74 -6.90 3.78 4.62
N PHE A 75 -7.84 3.13 3.94
CA PHE A 75 -7.80 2.98 2.48
C PHE A 75 -8.86 3.82 1.77
N ALA A 76 -9.54 4.73 2.48
CA ALA A 76 -10.61 5.57 1.92
C ALA A 76 -10.19 6.36 0.67
N ASP A 77 -8.91 6.73 0.57
CA ASP A 77 -8.36 7.52 -0.53
C ASP A 77 -7.70 6.67 -1.64
N LEU A 78 -7.82 5.34 -1.61
CA LEU A 78 -7.14 4.43 -2.54
C LEU A 78 -7.44 4.71 -4.01
N SER A 79 -8.65 5.20 -4.31
CA SER A 79 -9.06 5.55 -5.68
C SER A 79 -8.31 6.76 -6.28
N THR A 80 -7.51 7.46 -5.48
CA THR A 80 -6.74 8.65 -5.89
C THR A 80 -5.28 8.36 -6.26
N ILE A 81 -4.84 7.11 -6.09
CA ILE A 81 -3.49 6.62 -6.38
C ILE A 81 -3.31 6.31 -7.86
#